data_AF-A0A1C4N8L9-F1
#
_entry.id   AF-A0A1C4N8L9-F1
#
_cell.length_a   1.000
_cell.length_b   1.000
_cell.length_c   1.000
_cell.angle_alpha   90.00
_cell.angle_beta   90.00
_cell.angle_gamma   90.00
#
_symmetry.space_group_name_H-M   'P 1'
#
loop_
_entity.id
_entity.type
_entity.pdbx_description
1 polymer ?
#
loop_
_entity_poly.entity_id
_entity_poly.type
_entity_poly.pdbx_seq_one_letter_code
_entity_poly.pdbx_strand_id
1 'polypeptide(L)'
;MTSTESASGGHPGEPLAPGPVLRVLAPDGSPGSEVPLEVARTARERGRGLLGRDAVRGALLLSPASAVHTLGMRFAIDVAFLDREWRVRSVRTMRPGRLGLPRPWARHVLEAEAGAMAGWGLAPGTRVAVEDTGQDANA
;
A
#
# COMPACT_ATOMS: atom_id res chain seq x y z
N MET A 1 -19.92 1.00 -50.50
CA MET A 1 -19.96 1.64 -49.18
C MET A 1 -21.04 0.95 -48.38
N THR A 2 -20.66 -0.05 -47.61
CA THR A 2 -21.54 -0.76 -46.68
C THR A 2 -20.79 -0.86 -45.36
N SER A 3 -21.41 -0.32 -44.33
CA SER A 3 -20.96 -0.27 -42.95
C SER A 3 -20.78 -1.67 -42.36
N THR A 4 -19.77 -1.83 -41.50
CA THR A 4 -19.77 -2.83 -40.42
C THR A 4 -19.18 -2.18 -39.18
N GLU A 5 -20.05 -1.79 -38.25
CA GLU A 5 -19.72 -1.77 -36.84
C GLU A 5 -19.61 -3.21 -36.33
N SER A 6 -18.68 -3.48 -35.43
CA SER A 6 -18.81 -4.57 -34.46
C SER A 6 -18.08 -4.20 -33.18
N ALA A 7 -18.88 -4.19 -32.12
CA ALA A 7 -18.57 -3.78 -30.76
C ALA A 7 -17.60 -4.72 -30.04
N SER A 8 -16.76 -4.18 -29.15
CA SER A 8 -16.19 -4.94 -28.03
C SER A 8 -16.96 -4.57 -26.76
N GLY A 9 -17.99 -5.35 -26.47
CA GLY A 9 -18.65 -5.34 -25.16
C GLY A 9 -17.73 -6.01 -24.14
N GLY A 10 -17.28 -5.25 -23.15
CA GLY A 10 -16.71 -5.83 -21.93
C GLY A 10 -17.79 -6.56 -21.15
N HIS A 11 -17.55 -7.82 -20.79
CA HIS A 11 -18.46 -8.63 -19.96
C HIS A 11 -18.56 -8.04 -18.54
N PRO A 12 -19.77 -7.84 -18.00
CA PRO A 12 -19.95 -7.55 -16.58
C PRO A 12 -19.91 -8.87 -15.79
N GLY A 13 -18.95 -9.00 -14.87
CA GLY A 13 -19.02 -10.04 -13.83
C GLY A 13 -17.79 -10.90 -13.60
N GLU A 14 -16.63 -10.63 -14.20
CA GLU A 14 -15.40 -11.30 -13.77
C GLU A 14 -14.96 -10.69 -12.41
N PRO A 15 -14.94 -11.46 -11.30
CA PRO A 15 -14.41 -10.94 -10.05
C PRO A 15 -12.95 -10.59 -10.28
N LEU A 16 -12.61 -9.31 -10.12
CA LEU A 16 -11.22 -8.85 -10.10
C LEU A 16 -10.45 -9.78 -9.17
N ALA A 17 -9.46 -10.50 -9.71
CA ALA A 17 -8.63 -11.40 -8.92
C ALA A 17 -8.23 -10.68 -7.62
N PRO A 18 -8.40 -11.31 -6.44
CA PRO A 18 -8.21 -10.63 -5.18
C PRO A 18 -6.76 -10.10 -5.14
N GLY A 19 -6.63 -8.77 -5.14
CA GLY A 19 -5.34 -8.08 -5.11
C GLY A 19 -4.60 -8.33 -3.80
N PRO A 20 -3.30 -8.02 -3.73
CA PRO A 20 -2.49 -8.37 -2.57
C PRO A 20 -3.08 -7.86 -1.25
N VAL A 21 -2.79 -8.59 -0.18
CA VAL A 21 -3.21 -8.29 1.19
C VAL A 21 -1.97 -8.07 2.05
N LEU A 22 -2.03 -7.04 2.88
CA LEU A 22 -1.10 -6.81 3.96
C LEU A 22 -1.63 -7.50 5.23
N ARG A 23 -0.87 -8.46 5.75
CA ARG A 23 -1.15 -9.07 7.05
C ARG A 23 -0.29 -8.42 8.12
N VAL A 24 -0.93 -7.85 9.14
CA VAL A 24 -0.28 -7.34 10.34
C VAL A 24 -0.20 -8.47 11.36
N LEU A 25 1.00 -8.84 11.79
CA LEU A 25 1.19 -9.95 12.72
C LEU A 25 1.07 -9.48 14.17
N ALA A 26 0.42 -10.29 15.01
CA ALA A 26 0.40 -10.11 16.45
C ALA A 26 1.81 -10.35 17.04
N PRO A 27 2.09 -9.89 18.28
CA PRO A 27 3.41 -10.06 18.91
C PRO A 27 3.89 -11.51 19.04
N ASP A 28 2.95 -12.46 19.14
CA ASP A 28 3.21 -13.90 19.20
C ASP A 28 3.37 -14.55 17.81
N GLY A 29 3.27 -13.77 16.74
CA GLY A 29 3.36 -14.23 15.35
C GLY A 29 2.05 -14.77 14.77
N SER A 30 0.95 -14.78 15.54
CA SER A 30 -0.36 -15.15 15.02
C SER A 30 -0.90 -14.09 14.04
N PRO A 31 -1.82 -14.46 13.12
CA PRO A 31 -2.46 -13.50 12.23
C PRO A 31 -3.22 -12.42 13.01
N GLY A 32 -2.89 -11.16 12.76
CA GLY A 32 -3.66 -10.00 13.24
C GLY A 32 -4.56 -9.45 12.14
N SER A 33 -4.44 -8.16 11.85
CA SER A 33 -5.29 -7.48 10.86
C SER A 33 -4.92 -7.85 9.42
N GLU A 34 -5.92 -8.07 8.57
CA GLU A 34 -5.78 -8.13 7.12
C GLU A 34 -6.22 -6.81 6.50
N VAL A 35 -5.39 -6.24 5.63
CA VAL A 35 -5.60 -4.91 5.05
C VAL A 35 -5.47 -5.01 3.53
N PRO A 36 -6.44 -4.51 2.74
CA PRO A 36 -6.28 -4.41 1.30
C PRO A 36 -5.01 -3.64 0.92
N LEU A 37 -4.23 -4.16 -0.01
CA LEU A 37 -2.93 -3.60 -0.37
C LEU A 37 -2.87 -3.23 -1.85
N GLU A 38 -2.43 -2.01 -2.12
CA GLU A 38 -1.90 -1.61 -3.43
C GLU A 38 -0.37 -1.64 -3.38
N VAL A 39 0.30 -2.06 -4.45
CA VAL A 39 1.76 -2.16 -4.50
C VAL A 39 2.34 -1.32 -5.64
N ALA A 40 3.18 -0.33 -5.29
CA ALA A 40 3.93 0.48 -6.23
C ALA A 40 5.36 -0.07 -6.41
N ARG A 41 5.63 -0.66 -7.57
CA ARG A 41 6.89 -1.38 -7.87
C ARG A 41 7.83 -0.57 -8.75
N THR A 42 7.31 0.27 -9.63
CA THR A 42 8.11 1.09 -10.54
C THR A 42 8.47 2.44 -9.91
N ALA A 43 9.56 3.07 -10.35
CA ALA A 43 9.95 4.40 -9.86
C ALA A 43 8.85 5.44 -10.09
N ARG A 44 8.10 5.33 -11.20
CA ARG A 44 6.97 6.21 -11.53
C ARG A 44 5.81 6.03 -10.55
N GLU A 45 5.41 4.79 -10.27
CA GLU A 45 4.34 4.51 -9.30
C GLU A 45 4.74 5.00 -7.90
N ARG A 46 5.99 4.77 -7.49
CA ARG A 46 6.48 5.23 -6.19
C ARG A 46 6.57 6.75 -6.08
N GLY A 47 7.05 7.42 -7.12
CA GLY A 47 7.10 8.89 -7.17
C GLY A 47 5.71 9.52 -7.20
N ARG A 48 4.71 8.83 -7.75
CA ARG A 48 3.30 9.25 -7.69
C ARG A 48 2.72 9.04 -6.29
N GLY A 49 2.90 7.87 -5.70
CA GLY A 49 2.24 7.50 -4.44
C GLY A 49 0.74 7.79 -4.48
N LEU A 50 0.25 8.46 -3.44
CA LEU A 50 -1.15 8.86 -3.29
C LEU A 50 -1.51 10.22 -3.94
N LEU A 51 -0.63 10.80 -4.78
CA LEU A 51 -0.93 12.03 -5.50
C LEU A 51 -2.18 11.91 -6.37
N GLY A 52 -3.00 12.97 -6.34
CA GLY A 52 -4.25 13.07 -7.10
C GLY A 52 -5.44 12.37 -6.46
N ARG A 53 -5.28 11.72 -5.30
CA ARG A 53 -6.37 11.05 -4.55
C ARG A 53 -6.93 11.96 -3.44
N ASP A 54 -8.20 11.74 -3.09
CA ASP A 54 -8.88 12.39 -1.95
C ASP A 54 -8.84 11.54 -0.68
N ALA A 55 -8.70 10.23 -0.84
CA ALA A 55 -8.61 9.25 0.24
C ALA A 55 -7.91 7.99 -0.28
N VAL A 56 -7.63 7.06 0.64
CA VAL A 56 -7.15 5.71 0.34
C VAL A 56 -7.86 4.72 1.25
N ARG A 57 -8.29 3.58 0.70
CA ARG A 57 -8.78 2.45 1.52
C ARG A 57 -7.67 1.41 1.61
N GLY A 58 -7.41 0.92 2.82
CA GLY A 58 -6.28 0.02 3.05
C GLY A 58 -4.94 0.74 2.97
N ALA A 59 -3.92 0.07 2.48
CA ALA A 59 -2.55 0.58 2.43
C ALA A 59 -1.98 0.61 1.01
N LEU A 60 -1.07 1.55 0.76
CA LEU A 60 -0.19 1.57 -0.40
C LEU A 60 1.23 1.21 0.05
N LEU A 61 1.81 0.19 -0.57
CA LEU A 61 3.21 -0.20 -0.38
C LEU A 61 4.10 0.42 -1.45
N LEU A 62 5.08 1.21 -1.03
CA LEU A 62 6.18 1.69 -1.86
C LEU A 62 7.40 0.79 -1.65
N SER A 63 7.84 0.08 -2.70
CA SER A 63 8.98 -0.84 -2.60
C SER A 63 9.85 -0.85 -3.87
N PRO A 64 11.18 -0.63 -3.77
CA PRO A 64 11.90 -0.15 -2.59
C PRO A 64 11.62 1.35 -2.34
N ALA A 65 11.56 1.77 -1.08
CA ALA A 65 11.46 3.17 -0.68
C ALA A 65 12.14 3.45 0.66
N SER A 66 12.71 4.64 0.80
CA SER A 66 13.36 5.11 2.04
C SER A 66 12.94 6.52 2.45
N ALA A 67 12.17 7.22 1.64
CA ALA A 67 11.67 8.56 1.90
C ALA A 67 10.28 8.69 1.27
N VAL A 68 9.48 9.60 1.81
CA VAL A 68 8.18 10.00 1.24
C VAL A 68 8.00 11.50 1.35
N HIS A 69 7.10 12.05 0.55
CA HIS A 69 6.64 13.41 0.68
C HIS A 69 5.12 13.46 0.60
N THR A 70 4.54 14.52 1.13
CA THR A 70 3.12 14.84 1.00
C THR A 70 2.89 16.14 0.23
N LEU A 71 3.90 16.63 -0.49
CA LEU A 71 3.76 17.76 -1.42
C LEU A 71 2.65 17.49 -2.43
N GLY A 72 1.72 18.42 -2.63
CA GLY A 72 0.61 18.28 -3.58
C GLY A 72 -0.50 17.30 -3.18
N MET A 73 -0.40 16.66 -2.00
CA MET A 73 -1.47 15.81 -1.47
C MET A 73 -2.59 16.64 -0.86
N ARG A 74 -3.80 16.07 -0.80
CA ARG A 74 -5.02 16.73 -0.28
C ARG A 74 -5.42 16.29 1.12
N PHE A 75 -4.86 15.19 1.63
CA PHE A 75 -5.21 14.61 2.92
C PHE A 75 -3.96 14.14 3.69
N ALA A 76 -4.10 13.97 4.99
CA ALA A 76 -3.04 13.47 5.86
C ALA A 76 -2.95 11.95 5.78
N ILE A 77 -1.73 11.42 5.89
CA ILE A 77 -1.46 9.99 5.82
C ILE A 77 -0.65 9.50 7.00
N ASP A 78 -0.88 8.27 7.41
CA ASP A 78 0.08 7.53 8.20
C ASP A 78 1.16 6.94 7.30
N VAL A 79 2.40 6.97 7.77
CA VAL A 79 3.60 6.50 7.08
C VAL A 79 4.36 5.58 8.01
N ALA A 80 4.49 4.31 7.62
CA ALA A 80 5.33 3.34 8.31
C ALA A 80 6.56 3.02 7.45
N PHE A 81 7.75 3.12 8.04
CA PHE A 81 8.99 2.71 7.42
C PHE A 81 9.40 1.34 7.95
N LEU A 82 9.73 0.43 7.04
CA LEU A 82 10.11 -0.95 7.34
C LEU A 82 11.52 -1.26 6.84
N ASP A 83 12.21 -2.16 7.53
CA ASP A 83 13.49 -2.73 7.10
C ASP A 83 13.30 -3.87 6.06
N ARG A 84 14.38 -4.61 5.72
CA ARG A 84 14.34 -5.69 4.71
C ARG A 84 13.58 -6.92 5.20
N GLU A 85 13.43 -7.05 6.51
CA GLU A 85 12.84 -8.17 7.22
C GLU A 85 11.35 -7.92 7.53
N TRP A 86 10.74 -6.97 6.83
CA TRP A 86 9.33 -6.57 6.97
C TRP A 86 8.95 -6.17 8.40
N ARG A 87 9.90 -5.58 9.14
CA ARG A 87 9.65 -5.04 10.48
C ARG A 87 9.45 -3.54 10.42
N VAL A 88 8.35 -3.08 11.00
CA VAL A 88 8.07 -1.66 11.19
C VAL A 88 9.05 -1.10 12.21
N ARG A 89 9.78 -0.05 11.81
CA ARG A 89 10.76 0.61 12.68
C ARG A 89 10.38 2.03 13.05
N SER A 90 9.49 2.66 12.29
CA SER A 90 8.89 3.94 12.67
C SER A 90 7.55 4.13 11.99
N VAL A 91 6.59 4.70 12.73
CA VAL A 91 5.29 5.14 12.22
C VAL A 91 5.14 6.63 12.53
N ARG A 92 4.53 7.40 11.62
CA ARG A 92 4.15 8.79 11.85
C ARG A 92 2.97 9.19 10.99
N THR A 93 2.17 10.13 11.46
CA THR A 93 1.19 10.84 10.62
C THR A 93 1.84 12.07 9.98
N MET A 94 1.68 12.24 8.67
CA MET A 94 2.16 13.37 7.90
C MET A 94 0.99 14.17 7.32
N ARG A 95 0.93 15.46 7.65
CA ARG A 95 -0.02 16.40 7.02
C ARG A 95 0.39 16.72 5.58
N PRO A 96 -0.53 17.20 4.72
CA PRO A 96 -0.20 17.72 3.39
C PRO A 96 0.95 18.75 3.39
N GLY A 97 1.73 18.76 2.31
CA GLY A 97 2.79 19.74 2.10
C GLY A 97 4.03 19.54 2.99
N ARG A 98 4.49 18.30 3.17
CA ARG A 98 5.71 17.98 3.93
C ARG A 98 6.71 17.19 3.10
N LEU A 99 7.99 17.39 3.39
CA LEU A 99 9.10 16.60 2.86
C LEU A 99 9.63 15.71 3.98
N GLY A 100 9.60 14.39 3.78
CA GLY A 100 10.19 13.42 4.69
C GLY A 100 11.68 13.22 4.39
N LEU A 101 12.51 13.26 5.44
CA LEU A 101 13.93 12.92 5.28
C LEU A 101 14.11 11.41 5.05
N PRO A 102 15.07 11.00 4.20
CA PRO A 102 15.37 9.60 3.97
C PRO A 102 15.76 8.86 5.25
N ARG A 103 15.29 7.62 5.36
CA ARG A 103 15.61 6.64 6.38
C ARG A 103 16.53 5.60 5.72
N PRO A 104 17.87 5.69 5.87
CA PRO A 104 18.80 4.86 5.09
C PRO A 104 18.64 3.35 5.31
N TRP A 105 18.11 2.96 6.47
CA TRP A 105 17.80 1.57 6.81
C TRP A 105 16.48 1.06 6.20
N ALA A 106 15.59 1.96 5.77
CA ALA A 106 14.29 1.56 5.25
C ALA A 106 14.42 0.93 3.86
N ARG A 107 13.61 -0.10 3.64
CA ARG A 107 13.41 -0.70 2.33
C ARG A 107 11.99 -0.63 1.83
N HIS A 108 11.03 -0.57 2.73
CA HIS A 108 9.63 -0.47 2.36
C HIS A 108 9.00 0.69 3.12
N VAL A 109 8.02 1.32 2.47
CA VAL A 109 7.16 2.30 3.12
C VAL A 109 5.71 1.90 2.87
N LEU A 110 4.94 1.84 3.95
CA LEU A 110 3.48 1.76 3.87
C LEU A 110 2.90 3.15 4.06
N GLU A 111 1.92 3.50 3.23
CA GLU A 111 1.10 4.70 3.34
C GLU A 111 -0.36 4.31 3.54
N ALA A 112 -1.06 4.97 4.45
CA ALA A 112 -2.48 4.76 4.70
C ALA A 112 -3.15 6.06 5.13
N GLU A 113 -4.48 6.09 5.19
CA GLU A 113 -5.19 7.23 5.75
C GLU A 113 -4.76 7.50 7.20
N ALA A 114 -4.72 8.77 7.60
CA ALA A 114 -4.28 9.16 8.94
C ALA A 114 -5.10 8.47 10.04
N GLY A 115 -4.42 7.86 11.00
CA GLY A 115 -5.02 7.09 12.11
C GLY A 115 -5.32 5.63 11.79
N ALA A 116 -5.29 5.21 10.51
CA ALA A 116 -5.64 3.84 10.12
C ALA A 116 -4.67 2.80 10.70
N MET A 117 -3.36 3.12 10.73
CA MET A 117 -2.33 2.16 11.16
C MET A 117 -2.47 1.77 12.64
N ALA A 118 -2.91 2.69 13.49
CA ALA A 118 -3.16 2.40 14.89
C ALA A 118 -4.31 1.40 15.06
N GLY A 119 -5.38 1.54 14.26
CA GLY A 119 -6.52 0.62 14.26
C GLY A 119 -6.15 -0.81 13.84
N TRP A 120 -5.11 -0.97 13.03
CA TRP A 120 -4.61 -2.29 12.59
C TRP A 120 -3.58 -2.91 13.55
N GLY A 121 -3.13 -2.17 14.57
CA GLY A 121 -2.03 -2.59 15.45
C GLY A 121 -0.64 -2.43 14.82
N LEU A 122 -0.52 -1.61 13.77
CA LEU A 122 0.74 -1.37 13.09
C LEU A 122 1.54 -0.28 13.82
N ALA A 123 2.57 -0.71 14.55
CA ALA A 123 3.41 0.13 15.40
C ALA A 123 4.89 -0.26 15.26
N PRO A 124 5.85 0.55 15.75
CA PRO A 124 7.24 0.13 15.80
C PRO A 124 7.42 -1.21 16.51
N GLY A 125 8.13 -2.14 15.88
CA GLY A 125 8.36 -3.50 16.35
C GLY A 125 7.46 -4.55 15.68
N THR A 126 6.31 -4.14 15.14
CA THR A 126 5.36 -5.01 14.43
C THR A 126 5.98 -5.60 13.17
N ARG A 127 5.68 -6.86 12.88
CA ARG A 127 6.00 -7.51 11.60
C ARG A 127 4.78 -7.55 10.71
N VAL A 128 5.01 -7.48 9.41
CA VAL A 128 3.96 -7.64 8.40
C VAL A 128 4.35 -8.69 7.37
N ALA A 129 3.36 -9.26 6.70
CA ALA A 129 3.53 -10.07 5.50
C ALA A 129 2.72 -9.47 4.35
N VAL A 130 3.21 -9.67 3.12
CA VAL A 130 2.50 -9.32 1.90
C VAL A 130 2.16 -10.63 1.20
N GLU A 131 0.87 -10.89 1.05
CA GLU A 131 0.33 -12.11 0.46
C GLU A 131 -0.40 -11.74 -0.83
N ASP A 132 -0.03 -12.34 -1.96
CA ASP A 132 -0.85 -12.27 -3.16
C ASP A 132 -2.01 -13.25 -2.98
N THR A 133 -3.25 -12.77 -2.81
CA THR A 133 -4.44 -13.61 -2.70
C THR A 133 -4.81 -14.33 -4.01
N GLY A 134 -4.01 -14.15 -5.06
CA GLY A 134 -4.10 -14.87 -6.32
C GLY A 134 -2.85 -15.71 -6.58
N GLN A 135 -2.63 -16.78 -5.80
CA GLN A 135 -1.91 -17.98 -6.23
C GLN A 135 -2.13 -19.17 -5.27
N ASP A 136 -3.38 -19.63 -5.15
CA ASP A 136 -3.70 -21.05 -4.95
C ASP A 136 -4.55 -21.50 -6.14
N ALA A 137 -3.98 -21.37 -7.35
CA ALA A 137 -4.50 -22.00 -8.55
C ALA A 137 -3.44 -22.99 -9.05
N ASN A 138 -3.56 -24.20 -8.51
CA ASN A 138 -2.95 -25.46 -8.93
C ASN A 138 -1.58 -25.84 -8.33
N ALA A 139 -1.61 -27.04 -7.74
CA ALA A 139 -0.50 -27.95 -7.59
C ALA A 139 0.17 -28.30 -8.93
#